data_AF-A0A7L4L176-F1
#
_entry.id   AF-A0A7L4L176-F1
#
_cell.length_a   1.000
_cell.length_b   1.000
_cell.length_c   1.000
_cell.angle_alpha   90.00
_cell.angle_beta   90.00
_cell.angle_gamma   90.00
#
_symmetry.space_group_name_H-M   'P 1'
#
loop_
_entity.id
_entity.type
_entity.pdbx_description
1 polymer ?
#
loop_
_entity_poly.entity_id
_entity_poly.type
_entity_poly.pdbx_seq_one_letter_code
_entity_poly.pdbx_strand_id
1 'polypeptide(L)'
;LQMLEQQVARREQAQNKDLKEKQKRRKKYADERRLQLVAALQESNEDSGEQALLSVYDSIQEEVRAKSKMLEKLRAAETEIRDLQLEFGLEKMDYLSTIRRQEQDLMLCQQLLDQVQSFVWRDCNYSNLEKIRRESVWDEESGCWRIPEPVIQKTHLPAAVPAPPQPKPTRTSRSNESGETAVWPIPPPFPVCHLQPDEDHYRLVLDRSDSETIASNYFRSRRASQML
;
A
#
# COMPACT_ATOMS: atom_id res chain seq x y z
N LEU A 1 20.18 4.60 13.28
CA LEU A 1 21.43 4.13 12.64
C LEU A 1 22.37 3.48 13.65
N GLN A 2 22.85 4.21 14.66
CA GLN A 2 23.80 3.71 15.67
C GLN A 2 23.36 2.43 16.42
N MET A 3 22.06 2.31 16.73
CA MET A 3 21.49 1.11 17.38
C MET A 3 21.54 -0.14 16.47
N LEU A 4 21.34 0.06 15.16
CA LEU A 4 21.37 -0.98 14.14
C LEU A 4 22.81 -1.43 13.88
N GLU A 5 23.75 -0.49 13.80
CA GLU A 5 25.19 -0.78 13.70
C GLU A 5 25.69 -1.60 14.90
N GLN A 6 25.26 -1.24 16.11
CA GLN A 6 25.65 -1.97 17.32
C GLN A 6 25.04 -3.39 17.37
N GLN A 7 23.82 -3.56 16.85
CA GLN A 7 23.18 -4.88 16.73
C GLN A 7 23.85 -5.75 15.67
N VAL A 8 24.25 -5.16 14.54
CA VAL A 8 25.03 -5.82 13.48
C VAL A 8 26.41 -6.23 13.99
N ALA A 9 27.14 -5.33 14.63
CA ALA A 9 28.47 -5.61 15.19
C ALA A 9 28.45 -6.72 16.26
N ARG A 10 27.41 -6.75 17.11
CA ARG A 10 27.21 -7.84 18.09
C ARG A 10 26.91 -9.18 17.41
N ARG A 11 26.08 -9.19 16.36
CA ARG A 11 25.81 -10.40 15.56
C ARG A 11 27.06 -10.91 14.87
N GLU A 12 27.84 -10.03 14.26
CA GLU A 12 29.09 -10.38 13.60
C GLU A 12 30.11 -10.98 14.58
N GLN A 13 30.24 -10.41 15.78
CA GLN A 13 31.11 -10.99 16.82
C GLN A 13 30.64 -12.36 17.30
N ALA A 14 29.34 -12.55 17.51
CA ALA A 14 28.77 -13.84 17.90
C ALA A 14 29.00 -14.90 16.82
N GLN A 15 28.76 -14.55 15.56
CA GLN A 15 29.00 -15.41 14.40
C GLN A 15 30.48 -15.77 14.27
N ASN A 16 31.40 -14.83 14.53
CA ASN A 16 32.84 -15.09 14.47
C ASN A 16 33.30 -16.11 15.53
N LYS A 17 32.75 -16.04 16.75
CA LYS A 17 33.02 -17.03 17.81
C LYS A 17 32.51 -18.42 17.43
N ASP A 18 31.30 -18.51 16.90
CA ASP A 18 30.70 -19.77 16.45
C ASP A 18 31.51 -20.40 15.29
N LEU A 19 31.97 -19.57 14.34
CA LEU A 19 32.84 -20.01 13.24
C LEU A 19 34.16 -20.61 13.74
N LYS A 20 34.80 -19.99 14.75
CA LYS A 20 36.03 -20.51 15.38
C LYS A 20 35.78 -21.83 16.09
N GLU A 21 34.68 -21.95 16.82
CA GLU A 21 34.32 -23.19 17.51
C GLU A 21 34.03 -24.32 16.51
N LYS A 22 33.31 -24.01 15.44
CA LYS A 22 33.03 -24.95 14.34
C LYS A 22 34.32 -25.42 13.65
N GLN A 23 35.28 -24.54 13.40
CA GLN A 23 36.60 -24.93 12.90
C GLN A 23 37.33 -25.87 13.86
N LYS A 24 37.34 -25.56 15.16
CA LYS A 24 37.98 -26.41 16.18
C LYS A 24 37.35 -27.80 16.25
N ARG A 25 36.02 -27.88 16.18
CA ARG A 25 35.28 -29.17 16.12
C ARG A 25 35.65 -29.97 14.88
N ARG A 26 35.69 -29.33 13.70
CA ARG A 26 36.11 -29.97 12.44
C ARG A 26 37.53 -30.50 12.50
N LYS A 27 38.47 -29.73 13.09
CA LYS A 27 39.87 -30.16 13.26
C LYS A 27 39.96 -31.39 14.15
N LYS A 28 39.30 -31.38 15.32
CA LYS A 28 39.28 -32.54 16.23
C LYS A 28 38.74 -33.80 15.55
N TYR A 29 37.62 -33.68 14.85
CA TYR A 29 37.02 -34.82 14.14
C TYR A 29 37.96 -35.38 13.06
N ALA A 30 38.63 -34.51 12.31
CA ALA A 30 39.63 -34.94 11.33
C ALA A 30 40.84 -35.63 11.98
N ASP A 31 41.32 -35.11 13.12
CA ASP A 31 42.42 -35.69 13.87
C ASP A 31 42.06 -37.08 14.45
N GLU A 32 40.85 -37.23 14.99
CA GLU A 32 40.29 -38.51 15.48
C GLU A 32 40.14 -39.52 14.33
N ARG A 33 39.60 -39.10 13.18
CA ARG A 33 39.48 -39.92 11.97
C ARG A 33 40.85 -40.39 11.48
N ARG A 34 41.85 -39.49 11.50
CA ARG A 34 43.24 -39.81 11.13
C ARG A 34 43.85 -40.83 12.09
N LEU A 35 43.59 -40.70 13.39
CA LEU A 35 44.06 -41.67 14.39
C LEU A 35 43.45 -43.05 14.17
N GLN A 36 42.13 -43.12 13.91
CA GLN A 36 41.43 -44.38 13.63
C GLN A 36 41.99 -45.08 12.39
N LEU A 37 42.25 -44.34 11.31
CA LEU A 37 42.85 -44.89 10.10
C LEU A 37 44.28 -45.41 10.35
N VAL A 38 45.09 -44.67 11.10
CA VAL A 38 46.45 -45.10 11.44
C VAL A 38 46.45 -46.35 12.33
N ALA A 39 45.53 -46.45 13.29
CA ALA A 39 45.38 -47.62 14.14
C ALA A 39 44.94 -48.86 13.35
N ALA A 40 43.94 -48.71 12.46
CA ALA A 40 43.48 -49.80 11.61
C ALA A 40 44.57 -50.31 10.64
N LEU A 41 45.45 -49.42 10.17
CA LEU A 41 46.60 -49.81 9.34
C LEU A 41 47.70 -50.55 10.12
N GLN A 42 47.82 -50.35 11.43
CA GLN A 42 48.80 -51.04 12.28
C GLN A 42 48.34 -52.43 12.74
N GLU A 43 47.03 -52.70 12.74
CA GLU A 43 46.43 -53.96 13.21
C GLU A 43 46.30 -55.03 12.09
N SER A 44 47.23 -55.01 11.12
CA SER A 44 47.14 -55.73 9.85
C SER A 44 47.29 -57.25 9.96
N ASN A 45 46.17 -57.96 10.14
CA ASN A 45 45.91 -59.26 9.51
C ASN A 45 45.19 -59.03 8.17
N GLU A 46 45.37 -59.91 7.18
CA GLU A 46 44.84 -59.74 5.81
C GLU A 46 43.32 -59.49 5.77
N ASP A 47 42.54 -60.18 6.60
CA ASP A 47 41.07 -60.01 6.73
C ASP A 47 40.65 -58.68 7.40
N SER A 48 41.50 -58.13 8.26
CA SER A 48 41.24 -56.85 8.97
C SER A 48 41.31 -55.67 7.99
N GLY A 49 42.21 -55.76 7.00
CA GLY A 49 42.37 -54.74 5.96
C GLY A 49 41.16 -54.64 5.03
N GLU A 50 40.56 -55.77 4.65
CA GLU A 50 39.38 -55.81 3.77
C GLU A 50 38.14 -55.24 4.47
N GLN A 51 37.90 -55.61 5.74
CA GLN A 51 36.84 -55.05 6.56
C GLN A 51 37.00 -53.54 6.79
N ALA A 52 38.23 -53.08 7.02
CA ALA A 52 38.53 -51.65 7.14
C ALA A 52 38.23 -50.89 5.84
N LEU A 53 38.59 -51.45 4.68
CA LEU A 53 38.32 -50.83 3.38
C LEU A 53 36.81 -50.70 3.09
N LEU A 54 36.04 -51.74 3.41
CA LEU A 54 34.58 -51.75 3.26
C LEU A 54 33.93 -50.65 4.12
N SER A 55 34.38 -50.50 5.37
CA SER A 55 33.88 -49.46 6.29
C SER A 55 34.21 -48.04 5.82
N VAL A 56 35.38 -47.85 5.19
CA VAL A 56 35.76 -46.56 4.59
C VAL A 56 34.89 -46.28 3.37
N TYR A 57 34.63 -47.29 2.53
CA TYR A 57 33.74 -47.16 1.37
C TYR A 57 32.32 -46.77 1.79
N ASP A 58 31.74 -47.48 2.76
CA ASP A 58 30.39 -47.20 3.28
C ASP A 58 30.30 -45.79 3.86
N SER A 59 31.33 -45.36 4.61
CA SER A 59 31.41 -44.00 5.15
C SER A 59 31.50 -42.94 4.06
N ILE A 60 32.30 -43.16 3.02
CA ILE A 60 32.39 -42.24 1.88
C ILE A 60 31.03 -42.18 1.16
N GLN A 61 30.37 -43.31 0.97
CA GLN A 61 29.08 -43.38 0.30
C GLN A 61 27.99 -42.67 1.11
N GLU A 62 27.98 -42.83 2.44
CA GLU A 62 27.08 -42.11 3.32
C GLU A 62 27.34 -40.60 3.32
N GLU A 63 28.61 -40.17 3.32
CA GLU A 63 28.98 -38.76 3.21
C GLU A 63 28.53 -38.15 1.87
N VAL A 64 28.70 -38.90 0.76
CA VAL A 64 28.21 -38.49 -0.57
C VAL A 64 26.69 -38.34 -0.54
N ARG A 65 25.94 -39.31 0.01
CA ARG A 65 24.47 -39.21 0.12
C ARG A 65 24.05 -38.00 0.96
N ALA A 66 24.70 -37.78 2.11
CA ALA A 66 24.40 -36.66 2.99
C ALA A 66 24.66 -35.31 2.32
N LYS A 67 25.79 -35.18 1.59
CA LYS A 67 26.13 -33.97 0.83
C LYS A 67 25.16 -33.74 -0.33
N SER A 68 24.80 -34.78 -1.08
CA SER A 68 23.81 -34.68 -2.16
C SER A 68 22.46 -34.17 -1.64
N LYS A 69 21.97 -34.71 -0.53
CA LYS A 69 20.73 -34.24 0.13
C LYS A 69 20.83 -32.78 0.60
N MET A 70 21.99 -32.38 1.12
CA MET A 70 22.22 -30.98 1.51
C MET A 70 22.23 -30.05 0.29
N LEU A 71 22.82 -30.51 -0.83
CA LEU A 71 22.89 -29.76 -2.08
C LEU A 71 21.50 -29.57 -2.69
N GLU A 72 20.65 -30.60 -2.65
CA GLU A 72 19.23 -30.48 -3.05
C GLU A 72 18.49 -29.43 -2.24
N LYS A 73 18.64 -29.44 -0.91
CA LYS A 73 18.03 -28.42 -0.03
C LYS A 73 18.52 -27.01 -0.34
N LEU A 74 19.82 -26.87 -0.63
CA LEU A 74 20.40 -25.59 -0.99
C LEU A 74 19.83 -25.09 -2.32
N ARG A 75 19.72 -25.96 -3.33
CA ARG A 75 19.08 -25.63 -4.62
C ARG A 75 17.61 -25.25 -4.46
N ALA A 76 16.87 -25.96 -3.62
CA ALA A 76 15.46 -25.64 -3.32
C ALA A 76 15.31 -24.29 -2.60
N ALA A 77 16.25 -23.95 -1.71
CA ALA A 77 16.28 -22.63 -1.09
C ALA A 77 16.66 -21.53 -2.09
N GLU A 78 17.59 -21.80 -3.01
CA GLU A 78 17.98 -20.87 -4.08
C GLU A 78 16.85 -20.62 -5.10
N THR A 79 16.03 -21.64 -5.40
CA THR A 79 14.81 -21.44 -6.22
C THR A 79 13.80 -20.60 -5.48
N GLU A 80 13.48 -20.93 -4.22
CA GLU A 80 12.52 -20.16 -3.41
C GLU A 80 12.94 -18.70 -3.29
N ILE A 81 14.22 -18.41 -3.04
CA ILE A 81 14.72 -17.03 -2.98
C ILE A 81 14.49 -16.30 -4.30
N ARG A 82 14.75 -16.95 -5.44
CA ARG A 82 14.52 -16.35 -6.76
C ARG A 82 13.04 -16.09 -7.01
N ASP A 83 12.18 -17.05 -6.66
CA ASP A 83 10.74 -16.95 -6.84
C ASP A 83 10.19 -15.79 -6.00
N LEU A 84 10.60 -15.68 -4.73
CA LEU A 84 10.25 -14.55 -3.86
C LEU A 84 10.73 -13.22 -4.43
N GLN A 85 11.94 -13.15 -4.97
CA GLN A 85 12.47 -11.92 -5.59
C GLN A 85 11.67 -11.51 -6.82
N LEU A 86 11.24 -12.47 -7.64
CA LEU A 86 10.39 -12.23 -8.80
C LEU A 86 9.00 -11.76 -8.36
N GLU A 87 8.39 -12.42 -7.37
CA GLU A 87 7.10 -12.01 -6.78
C GLU A 87 7.16 -10.57 -6.25
N PHE A 88 8.18 -10.24 -5.45
CA PHE A 88 8.39 -8.87 -4.95
C PHE A 88 8.57 -7.86 -6.08
N GLY A 89 9.30 -8.23 -7.13
CA GLY A 89 9.51 -7.38 -8.30
C GLY A 89 8.21 -7.08 -9.05
N LEU A 90 7.38 -8.09 -9.26
CA LEU A 90 6.06 -7.97 -9.89
C LEU A 90 5.13 -7.10 -9.04
N GLU A 91 5.03 -7.37 -7.73
CA GLU A 91 4.16 -6.61 -6.83
C GLU A 91 4.57 -5.13 -6.79
N LYS A 92 5.88 -4.85 -6.73
CA LYS A 92 6.41 -3.48 -6.81
C LYS A 92 5.99 -2.80 -8.12
N MET A 93 6.03 -3.51 -9.24
CA MET A 93 5.62 -2.96 -10.53
C MET A 93 4.12 -2.63 -10.56
N ASP A 94 3.29 -3.48 -9.97
CA ASP A 94 1.84 -3.26 -9.83
C ASP A 94 1.52 -2.08 -8.90
N TYR A 95 2.23 -1.94 -7.78
CA TYR A 95 2.09 -0.75 -6.93
C TYR A 95 2.49 0.52 -7.67
N LEU A 96 3.63 0.51 -8.37
CA LEU A 96 4.07 1.68 -9.13
C LEU A 96 3.13 2.03 -10.27
N SER A 97 2.49 1.04 -10.92
CA SER A 97 1.49 1.30 -11.95
C SER A 97 0.24 1.95 -11.36
N THR A 98 -0.20 1.49 -10.19
CA THR A 98 -1.34 2.06 -9.45
C THR A 98 -1.06 3.50 -9.02
N ILE A 99 0.11 3.78 -8.46
CA ILE A 99 0.51 5.14 -8.07
C ILE A 99 0.49 6.07 -9.29
N ARG A 100 1.11 5.67 -10.40
CA ARG A 100 1.13 6.49 -11.63
C ARG A 100 -0.28 6.75 -12.17
N ARG A 101 -1.17 5.76 -12.11
CA ARG A 101 -2.58 5.95 -12.51
C ARG A 101 -3.27 6.95 -11.58
N GLN A 102 -3.12 6.78 -10.27
CA GLN A 102 -3.70 7.70 -9.28
C GLN A 102 -3.16 9.12 -9.44
N GLU A 103 -1.87 9.29 -9.73
CA GLU A 103 -1.26 10.59 -10.03
C GLU A 103 -1.89 11.23 -11.27
N GLN A 104 -2.11 10.46 -12.34
CA GLN A 104 -2.80 10.95 -13.54
C GLN A 104 -4.25 11.38 -13.24
N ASP A 105 -4.98 10.58 -12.47
CA ASP A 105 -6.36 10.88 -12.09
C ASP A 105 -6.43 12.13 -11.19
N LEU A 106 -5.50 12.29 -10.25
CA LEU A 106 -5.37 13.50 -9.42
C LEU A 106 -5.07 14.74 -10.27
N MET A 107 -4.17 14.63 -11.25
CA MET A 107 -3.88 15.74 -12.18
C MET A 107 -5.12 16.12 -12.99
N LEU A 108 -5.89 15.14 -13.49
CA LEU A 108 -7.13 15.40 -14.21
C LEU A 108 -8.16 16.09 -13.30
N CYS A 109 -8.36 15.60 -12.08
CA CYS A 109 -9.25 16.22 -11.09
C CYS A 109 -8.85 17.67 -10.80
N GLN A 110 -7.56 17.94 -10.62
CA GLN A 110 -7.05 19.30 -10.41
C GLN A 110 -7.35 20.20 -11.62
N GLN A 111 -7.08 19.74 -12.83
CA GLN A 111 -7.35 20.50 -14.06
C GLN A 111 -8.85 20.80 -14.23
N LEU A 112 -9.72 19.81 -13.98
CA LEU A 112 -11.16 20.01 -14.03
C LEU A 112 -11.62 21.03 -12.99
N LEU A 113 -11.11 20.95 -11.76
CA LEU A 113 -11.43 21.92 -10.71
C LEU A 113 -10.98 23.34 -11.09
N ASP A 114 -9.79 23.51 -11.67
CA ASP A 114 -9.31 24.81 -12.13
C ASP A 114 -10.21 25.42 -13.22
N GLN A 115 -10.71 24.59 -14.14
CA GLN A 115 -11.67 25.01 -15.16
C GLN A 115 -13.02 25.40 -14.52
N VAL A 116 -13.56 24.53 -13.65
CA VAL A 116 -14.87 24.73 -13.01
C VAL A 116 -14.86 25.93 -12.06
N GLN A 117 -13.74 26.20 -11.38
CA GLN A 117 -13.60 27.32 -10.45
C GLN A 117 -13.91 28.66 -11.11
N SER A 118 -13.57 28.83 -12.40
CA SER A 118 -13.85 30.05 -13.15
C SER A 118 -15.36 30.33 -13.34
N PHE A 119 -16.20 29.30 -13.22
CA PHE A 119 -17.66 29.41 -13.32
C PHE A 119 -18.35 29.59 -11.96
N VAL A 120 -17.62 29.47 -10.85
CA VAL A 120 -18.16 29.64 -9.50
C VAL A 120 -18.46 31.13 -9.25
N TRP A 121 -19.64 31.40 -8.67
CA TRP A 121 -20.03 32.77 -8.34
C TRP A 121 -19.09 33.39 -7.32
N ARG A 122 -18.70 34.65 -7.55
CA ARG A 122 -17.73 35.37 -6.69
C ARG A 122 -18.20 35.59 -5.26
N ASP A 123 -19.51 35.58 -5.04
CA ASP A 123 -20.11 35.75 -3.71
C ASP A 123 -20.16 34.44 -2.89
N CYS A 124 -19.67 33.33 -3.45
CA CYS A 124 -19.57 32.04 -2.77
C CYS A 124 -18.20 31.85 -2.11
N ASN A 125 -18.16 31.22 -0.93
CA ASN A 125 -16.90 30.82 -0.27
C ASN A 125 -16.02 29.90 -1.13
N TYR A 126 -16.62 29.06 -1.99
CA TYR A 126 -15.90 28.18 -2.91
C TYR A 126 -15.19 28.92 -4.06
N SER A 127 -15.39 30.23 -4.22
CA SER A 127 -14.56 31.02 -5.15
C SER A 127 -13.07 30.99 -4.75
N ASN A 128 -12.77 30.84 -3.46
CA ASN A 128 -11.42 30.72 -2.93
C ASN A 128 -11.16 29.30 -2.39
N LEU A 129 -10.79 28.38 -3.29
CA LEU A 129 -10.48 26.99 -2.95
C LEU A 129 -9.29 26.85 -1.99
N GLU A 130 -8.31 27.76 -2.04
CA GLU A 130 -7.16 27.75 -1.12
C GLU A 130 -7.56 28.02 0.33
N LYS A 131 -8.59 28.85 0.54
CA LYS A 131 -9.17 29.04 1.87
C LYS A 131 -9.86 27.75 2.35
N ILE A 132 -10.69 27.14 1.49
CA ILE A 132 -11.40 25.90 1.80
C ILE A 132 -10.41 24.76 2.13
N ARG A 133 -9.33 24.62 1.36
CA ARG A 133 -8.27 23.62 1.61
C ARG A 133 -7.60 23.76 2.98
N ARG A 134 -7.37 24.98 3.45
CA ARG A 134 -6.79 25.22 4.78
C ARG A 134 -7.77 24.94 5.92
N GLU A 135 -9.06 25.11 5.67
CA GLU A 135 -10.11 24.86 6.65
C GLU A 135 -10.57 23.39 6.65
N SER A 136 -10.29 22.64 5.59
CA SER A 136 -10.60 21.22 5.50
C SER A 136 -9.65 20.35 6.32
N VAL A 137 -10.21 19.36 7.00
CA VAL A 137 -9.46 18.46 7.89
C VAL A 137 -9.73 17.02 7.47
N TRP A 138 -8.68 16.20 7.42
CA TRP A 138 -8.82 14.76 7.19
C TRP A 138 -9.47 14.10 8.40
N ASP A 139 -10.55 13.37 8.17
CA ASP A 139 -11.26 12.60 9.19
C ASP A 139 -10.90 11.12 9.03
N GLU A 140 -10.10 10.60 9.95
CA GLU A 140 -9.63 9.21 9.94
C GLU A 140 -10.76 8.20 10.19
N GLU A 141 -11.82 8.60 10.91
CA GLU A 141 -12.92 7.69 11.26
C GLU A 141 -13.83 7.43 10.05
N SER A 142 -14.09 8.45 9.25
CA SER A 142 -14.88 8.34 8.02
C SER A 142 -14.04 8.11 6.76
N GLY A 143 -12.71 8.24 6.85
CA GLY A 143 -11.80 8.07 5.72
C GLY A 143 -12.02 9.11 4.62
N CYS A 144 -12.43 10.34 4.98
CA CYS A 144 -12.71 11.39 4.02
C CYS A 144 -12.33 12.78 4.54
N TRP A 145 -12.18 13.73 3.62
CA TRP A 145 -11.95 15.14 3.97
C TRP A 145 -13.25 15.78 4.46
N ARG A 146 -13.22 16.38 5.65
CA ARG A 146 -14.31 17.23 6.15
C ARG A 146 -14.17 18.63 5.55
N ILE A 147 -15.01 18.94 4.56
CA ILE A 147 -14.97 20.19 3.79
C ILE A 147 -16.07 21.15 4.28
N PRO A 148 -15.80 22.45 4.47
CA PRO A 148 -16.81 23.46 4.83
C PRO A 148 -17.98 23.55 3.83
N GLU A 149 -19.20 23.77 4.31
CA GLU A 149 -20.40 23.87 3.46
C GLU A 149 -20.39 25.10 2.53
N PRO A 150 -21.05 25.05 1.35
CA PRO A 150 -21.18 26.21 0.47
C PRO A 150 -22.08 27.31 1.06
N VAL A 151 -21.55 28.53 1.17
CA VAL A 151 -22.25 29.70 1.71
C VAL A 151 -22.12 30.87 0.74
N ILE A 152 -23.25 31.49 0.39
CA ILE A 152 -23.32 32.68 -0.48
C ILE A 152 -23.44 33.92 0.41
N GLN A 153 -22.45 34.82 0.33
CA GLN A 153 -22.46 36.10 1.03
C GLN A 153 -23.19 37.15 0.19
N LYS A 154 -24.43 37.48 0.55
CA LYS A 154 -25.16 38.58 -0.09
C LYS A 154 -24.63 39.91 0.42
N THR A 155 -23.74 40.52 -0.35
CA THR A 155 -23.21 41.85 -0.04
C THR A 155 -24.25 42.92 -0.38
N HIS A 156 -24.89 43.51 0.63
CA HIS A 156 -25.73 44.69 0.44
C HIS A 156 -24.83 45.93 0.45
N LEU A 157 -24.88 46.72 -0.62
CA LEU A 157 -24.22 48.02 -0.65
C LEU A 157 -24.86 48.94 0.41
N PRO A 158 -24.09 49.70 1.19
CA PRO A 158 -24.66 50.71 2.09
C PRO A 158 -25.46 51.71 1.24
N ALA A 159 -26.71 51.97 1.64
CA ALA A 159 -27.54 52.96 0.98
C ALA A 159 -26.77 54.29 0.90
N ALA A 160 -26.60 54.81 -0.32
CA ALA A 160 -25.89 56.05 -0.55
C ALA A 160 -26.51 57.17 0.32
N VAL A 161 -25.65 57.90 1.01
CA VAL A 161 -26.01 59.09 1.81
C VAL A 161 -26.93 59.99 0.97
N PRO A 162 -28.12 60.39 1.46
CA PRO A 162 -28.98 61.29 0.70
C PRO A 162 -28.24 62.60 0.47
N ALA A 163 -28.11 62.98 -0.80
CA ALA A 163 -27.53 64.25 -1.20
C ALA A 163 -28.30 65.42 -0.54
N PRO A 164 -27.62 66.53 -0.18
CA PRO A 164 -28.27 67.68 0.43
C PRO A 164 -29.36 68.28 -0.50
N PRO A 165 -30.42 68.88 0.08
CA PRO A 165 -31.62 69.24 -0.65
C PRO A 165 -31.35 70.34 -1.68
N GLN A 166 -31.47 70.00 -2.97
CA GLN A 166 -31.56 70.99 -4.04
C GLN A 166 -33.05 71.33 -4.29
N PRO A 167 -33.40 72.61 -4.50
CA PRO A 167 -34.77 73.03 -4.70
C PRO A 167 -35.32 72.55 -6.07
N LYS A 168 -36.58 72.10 -6.02
CA LYS A 168 -37.39 71.60 -7.14
C LYS A 168 -37.46 72.62 -8.29
N PRO A 169 -37.68 72.15 -9.53
CA PRO A 169 -38.91 72.54 -10.17
C PRO A 169 -39.81 71.35 -10.51
N THR A 170 -41.06 71.52 -10.11
CA THR A 170 -42.28 70.84 -10.51
C THR A 170 -42.39 70.56 -12.01
N ARG A 171 -42.64 69.30 -12.39
CA ARG A 171 -43.64 68.97 -13.42
C ARG A 171 -44.27 67.58 -13.22
N THR A 172 -45.49 67.67 -12.69
CA THR A 172 -46.70 66.83 -12.73
C THR A 172 -46.75 65.60 -13.66
N SER A 173 -47.00 64.45 -13.00
CA SER A 173 -47.91 63.31 -13.29
C SER A 173 -47.74 62.40 -14.51
N ARG A 174 -47.69 61.08 -14.27
CA ARG A 174 -48.81 60.09 -14.24
C ARG A 174 -48.21 58.72 -13.87
N SER A 175 -48.58 58.11 -12.74
CA SER A 175 -49.79 57.29 -12.44
C SER A 175 -49.65 55.82 -12.85
N ASN A 176 -49.79 54.98 -11.83
CA ASN A 176 -49.77 53.52 -11.75
C ASN A 176 -50.56 52.75 -12.82
N GLU A 177 -50.01 51.60 -13.21
CA GLU A 177 -50.71 50.31 -13.28
C GLU A 177 -49.70 49.24 -12.83
N SER A 178 -49.90 48.62 -11.66
CA SER A 178 -50.74 47.46 -11.39
C SER A 178 -50.07 46.16 -11.82
N GLY A 179 -49.96 45.25 -10.86
CA GLY A 179 -49.08 44.09 -10.89
C GLY A 179 -49.45 43.05 -11.93
N GLU A 180 -48.43 42.30 -12.33
CA GLU A 180 -48.60 40.93 -12.79
C GLU A 180 -47.46 40.08 -12.27
N THR A 181 -47.83 39.23 -11.32
CA THR A 181 -47.05 38.13 -10.78
C THR A 181 -46.75 37.14 -11.90
N ALA A 182 -45.65 37.35 -12.63
CA ALA A 182 -45.12 36.34 -13.55
C ALA A 182 -44.33 35.30 -12.74
N VAL A 183 -45.05 34.35 -12.16
CA VAL A 183 -44.51 33.06 -11.74
C VAL A 183 -44.01 32.36 -13.00
N TRP A 184 -42.71 32.49 -13.28
CA TRP A 184 -42.05 31.55 -14.19
C TRP A 184 -41.92 30.23 -13.44
N PRO A 185 -42.46 29.11 -13.94
CA PRO A 185 -42.25 27.81 -13.32
C PRO A 185 -40.77 27.44 -13.50
N ILE A 186 -39.96 27.66 -12.47
CA ILE A 186 -38.63 27.07 -12.38
C ILE A 186 -38.85 25.58 -12.12
N PRO A 187 -38.51 24.66 -13.04
CA PRO A 187 -38.46 23.24 -12.69
C PRO A 187 -37.36 23.06 -11.63
N PRO A 188 -37.61 22.32 -10.53
CA PRO A 188 -36.59 22.10 -9.52
C PRO A 188 -35.36 21.43 -10.17
N PRO A 189 -34.13 21.90 -9.90
CA PRO A 189 -32.93 21.34 -10.53
C PRO A 189 -32.48 20.00 -9.95
N PHE A 190 -33.26 19.37 -9.07
CA PHE A 190 -32.89 18.09 -8.47
C PHE A 190 -34.12 17.19 -8.31
N PRO A 191 -34.08 15.92 -8.76
CA PRO A 191 -35.02 14.93 -8.27
C PRO A 191 -34.77 14.79 -6.76
N VAL A 192 -35.81 15.01 -5.96
CA VAL A 192 -35.83 14.56 -4.57
C VAL A 192 -35.67 13.05 -4.64
N CYS A 193 -34.45 12.57 -4.35
CA CYS A 193 -34.22 11.14 -4.11
C CYS A 193 -35.10 10.76 -2.91
N HIS A 194 -36.24 10.13 -3.20
CA HIS A 194 -36.85 9.23 -2.25
C HIS A 194 -35.76 8.21 -1.90
N LEU A 195 -35.23 8.32 -0.68
CA LEU A 195 -34.48 7.27 -0.04
C LEU A 195 -35.47 6.12 0.21
N GLN A 196 -35.66 5.26 -0.79
CA GLN A 196 -35.99 3.88 -0.48
C GLN A 196 -34.73 3.28 0.16
N PRO A 197 -34.84 2.56 1.29
CA PRO A 197 -33.73 1.78 1.79
C PRO A 197 -33.41 0.73 0.72
N ASP A 198 -32.25 0.85 0.07
CA ASP A 198 -31.74 -0.17 -0.85
C ASP A 198 -31.35 -1.41 -0.04
N GLU A 199 -32.34 -2.19 0.39
CA GLU A 199 -32.12 -3.55 0.91
C GLU A 199 -31.42 -4.42 -0.15
N ASP A 200 -31.62 -4.09 -1.44
CA ASP A 200 -31.00 -4.76 -2.57
C ASP A 200 -29.51 -4.44 -2.73
N HIS A 201 -29.04 -3.25 -2.35
CA HIS A 201 -27.61 -2.92 -2.43
C HIS A 201 -26.81 -3.72 -1.39
N TYR A 202 -27.32 -3.85 -0.17
CA TYR A 202 -26.68 -4.67 0.86
C TYR A 202 -26.68 -6.15 0.50
N ARG A 203 -27.75 -6.67 -0.13
CA ARG A 203 -27.77 -8.04 -0.65
C ARG A 203 -26.76 -8.25 -1.77
N LEU A 204 -26.67 -7.32 -2.72
CA LEU A 204 -25.71 -7.40 -3.82
C LEU A 204 -24.26 -7.44 -3.31
N VAL A 205 -23.93 -6.65 -2.29
CA VAL A 205 -22.59 -6.63 -1.68
C VAL A 205 -22.26 -7.94 -0.97
N LEU A 206 -23.25 -8.60 -0.35
CA LEU A 206 -23.08 -9.90 0.31
C LEU A 206 -23.02 -11.08 -0.66
N ASP A 207 -23.62 -10.96 -1.85
CA ASP A 207 -23.59 -11.99 -2.91
C ASP A 207 -22.32 -11.93 -3.78
N ARG A 208 -21.44 -10.94 -3.58
CA ARG A 208 -20.15 -10.87 -4.29
C ARG A 208 -19.26 -11.98 -3.78
N SER A 209 -18.75 -12.79 -4.71
CA SER A 209 -17.81 -13.87 -4.39
C SER A 209 -16.58 -13.34 -3.67
N ASP A 210 -16.06 -14.08 -2.67
CA ASP A 210 -14.84 -13.75 -1.89
C ASP A 210 -13.59 -13.47 -2.76
N SER A 211 -13.65 -13.70 -4.06
CA SER A 211 -12.61 -13.36 -5.04
C SER A 211 -12.62 -11.90 -5.51
N GLU A 212 -13.70 -11.14 -5.31
CA GLU A 212 -13.81 -9.74 -5.78
C GLU A 212 -13.41 -8.69 -4.74
N THR A 213 -13.41 -9.03 -3.45
CA THR A 213 -13.08 -8.09 -2.39
C THR A 213 -11.56 -7.95 -2.29
N ILE A 214 -11.03 -6.74 -2.51
CA ILE A 214 -9.58 -6.48 -2.45
C ILE A 214 -8.99 -6.94 -1.09
N ALA A 215 -9.76 -6.77 -0.01
CA ALA A 215 -9.36 -7.19 1.34
C ALA A 215 -9.25 -8.72 1.52
N SER A 216 -10.08 -9.52 0.84
CA SER A 216 -10.02 -10.99 0.93
C SER A 216 -8.87 -11.58 0.10
N ASN A 217 -8.47 -10.90 -0.99
CA ASN A 217 -7.30 -11.29 -1.79
C ASN A 217 -5.97 -10.84 -1.17
N TYR A 218 -5.97 -9.80 -0.33
CA TYR A 218 -4.76 -9.26 0.31
C TYR A 218 -4.06 -10.28 1.23
N PHE A 219 -4.83 -11.16 1.90
CA PHE A 219 -4.30 -12.19 2.80
C PHE A 219 -4.27 -13.60 2.20
N ARG A 220 -4.76 -13.81 0.97
CA ARG A 220 -4.66 -15.13 0.32
C ARG A 220 -3.21 -15.37 -0.11
N SER A 221 -2.61 -16.43 0.42
CA SER A 221 -1.33 -16.92 -0.09
C SER A 221 -1.51 -17.39 -1.53
N ARG A 222 -0.99 -16.64 -2.52
CA ARG A 222 -1.00 -17.01 -3.95
C ARG A 222 -0.29 -18.34 -4.26
N ARG A 223 0.46 -18.88 -3.29
CA ARG A 223 1.18 -20.17 -3.38
C ARG A 223 0.29 -21.41 -3.29
N ALA A 224 -0.94 -21.29 -2.80
CA ALA A 224 -1.84 -22.44 -2.66
C ALA A 224 -2.29 -23.03 -4.02
N SER A 225 -2.17 -22.27 -5.11
CA SER A 225 -2.66 -22.64 -6.45
C SER A 225 -1.59 -23.19 -7.42
N GLN A 226 -0.30 -23.26 -7.05
CA GLN A 226 0.78 -23.69 -7.97
C GLN A 226 1.50 -24.99 -7.56
N MET A 227 0.99 -25.70 -6.56
CA MET A 227 1.59 -26.94 -6.04
C MET A 227 0.90 -28.23 -6.54
N LEU A 228 0.25 -28.19 -7.71
CA LEU A 228 -0.41 -29.35 -8.32
C LEU A 228 0.18 -29.69 -9.68
#